data_AF-A0A136LSP8-F1
#
_entry.id   AF-A0A136LSP8-F1
#
_cell.length_a   1.000
_cell.length_b   1.000
_cell.length_c   1.000
_cell.angle_alpha   90.00
_cell.angle_beta   90.00
_cell.angle_gamma   90.00
#
_symmetry.space_group_name_H-M   'P 1'
#
loop_
_entity.id
_entity.type
_entity.pdbx_description
1 polymer ?
#
loop_
_entity_poly.entity_id
_entity_poly.type
_entity_poly.pdbx_seq_one_letter_code
_entity_poly.pdbx_strand_id
1 'polypeptide(L)'
;MFWSVLFIAGMLTLSISQLARMIILLSGRWKGPILRSCEHYAPTESVFDPVPSLLFWLGTLILTMGTGLSLYANVDAPVYLVGAFFMIIGFWIGQREREGRSKISDWMPVPLWYKALKERTTREERRHIAYMWLNLPDGTRAHFNDNDAAFASWVDLMIMSTVQQTVYDPILERSSQVSRYQTGRS
;
A
#
# COMPACT_ATOMS: atom_id res chain seq x y z
N MET A 1 -25.54 10.89 28.40
CA MET A 1 -24.40 11.82 28.31
C MET A 1 -23.06 11.10 28.41
N PHE A 2 -22.75 10.36 29.49
CA PHE A 2 -21.48 9.63 29.65
C PHE A 2 -21.12 8.70 28.47
N TRP A 3 -22.07 7.86 28.03
CA TRP A 3 -21.88 6.96 26.88
C TRP A 3 -21.55 7.69 25.57
N SER A 4 -22.16 8.85 25.35
CA SER A 4 -21.94 9.68 24.17
C SER A 4 -20.52 10.27 24.16
N VAL A 5 -20.04 10.73 25.32
CA VAL A 5 -18.66 11.23 25.49
C VAL A 5 -17.66 10.12 25.16
N LEU A 6 -17.85 8.94 25.74
CA LEU A 6 -16.94 7.80 25.59
C LEU A 6 -16.89 7.33 24.13
N PHE A 7 -18.03 7.28 23.46
CA PHE A 7 -18.10 6.95 22.03
C PHE A 7 -17.35 7.96 21.15
N ILE A 8 -17.57 9.26 21.37
CA ILE A 8 -16.89 10.32 20.61
C ILE A 8 -15.38 10.26 20.84
N ALA A 9 -14.94 10.13 22.09
CA ALA A 9 -13.52 10.01 22.43
C ALA A 9 -12.88 8.76 21.80
N GLY A 10 -13.59 7.63 21.80
CA GLY A 10 -13.15 6.39 21.14
C GLY A 10 -12.99 6.57 19.62
N MET A 11 -13.96 7.20 18.96
CA MET A 11 -13.88 7.46 17.52
C MET A 11 -12.77 8.47 17.16
N LEU A 12 -12.56 9.49 18.01
CA LEU A 12 -11.54 10.50 17.80
C LEU A 12 -10.14 9.88 17.91
N THR A 13 -9.88 9.11 18.97
CA THR A 13 -8.60 8.40 19.14
C THR A 13 -8.33 7.41 18.01
N LEU A 14 -9.36 6.69 17.55
CA LEU A 14 -9.23 5.78 16.41
C LEU A 14 -8.92 6.52 15.11
N SER A 15 -9.60 7.63 14.84
CA SER A 15 -9.34 8.45 13.64
C SER A 15 -7.93 9.03 13.61
N ILE A 16 -7.44 9.56 14.73
CA ILE A 16 -6.07 10.08 14.86
C ILE A 16 -5.06 8.95 14.64
N SER A 17 -5.26 7.78 15.24
CA SER A 17 -4.37 6.63 15.08
C SER A 17 -4.25 6.20 13.62
N GLN A 18 -5.37 6.14 12.89
CA GLN A 18 -5.35 5.76 11.48
C GLN A 18 -4.71 6.84 10.59
N LEU A 19 -4.94 8.12 10.87
CA LEU A 19 -4.26 9.21 10.16
C LEU A 19 -2.75 9.21 10.44
N ALA A 20 -2.34 9.00 11.68
CA ALA A 20 -0.93 8.86 12.05
C ALA A 20 -0.26 7.69 11.31
N ARG A 21 -0.94 6.53 11.23
CA ARG A 21 -0.50 5.40 10.41
C ARG A 21 -0.31 5.80 8.95
N MET A 22 -1.23 6.55 8.35
CA MET A 22 -1.12 6.99 6.96
C MET A 22 0.04 7.97 6.75
N ILE A 23 0.27 8.90 7.69
CA ILE A 23 1.41 9.82 7.64
C ILE A 23 2.73 9.05 7.68
N ILE A 24 2.83 8.05 8.56
CA ILE A 24 4.03 7.19 8.65
C ILE A 24 4.23 6.42 7.33
N LEU A 25 3.15 5.94 6.71
CA LEU A 25 3.21 5.25 5.41
C LEU A 25 3.69 6.17 4.29
N LEU A 26 3.11 7.37 4.19
CA LEU A 26 3.49 8.38 3.20
C LEU A 26 4.92 8.89 3.40
N SER A 27 5.37 8.98 4.66
CA SER A 27 6.76 9.34 4.97
C SER A 27 7.79 8.32 4.47
N GLY A 28 7.34 7.13 4.04
CA GLY A 28 8.20 6.05 3.55
C GLY A 28 8.90 5.25 4.64
N ARG A 29 8.74 5.64 5.92
CA ARG A 29 9.42 5.01 7.05
C ARG A 29 8.89 3.61 7.37
N TRP A 30 7.63 3.30 7.02
CA TRP A 30 7.06 1.97 7.27
C TRP A 30 6.78 1.23 5.96
N LYS A 31 7.76 0.42 5.53
CA LYS A 31 7.76 -0.24 4.21
C LYS A 31 6.94 -1.54 4.18
N GLY A 32 6.79 -2.20 5.32
CA GLY A 32 6.13 -3.50 5.44
C GLY A 32 4.69 -3.62 4.91
N PRO A 33 3.76 -2.73 5.27
CA PRO A 33 2.39 -2.80 4.75
C PRO A 33 2.28 -2.56 3.24
N ILE A 34 3.18 -1.75 2.65
CA ILE A 34 3.23 -1.55 1.20
C ILE A 34 3.71 -2.83 0.53
N LEU A 35 4.79 -3.45 1.03
CA LEU A 35 5.31 -4.70 0.49
C LEU A 35 4.30 -5.87 0.62
N ARG A 36 3.50 -5.92 1.69
CA ARG A 36 2.40 -6.90 1.81
C ARG A 36 1.37 -6.78 0.70
N SER A 37 1.09 -5.58 0.19
CA SER A 37 0.17 -5.43 -0.95
C SER A 37 0.74 -6.03 -2.25
N CYS A 38 2.06 -6.12 -2.37
CA CYS A 38 2.72 -6.72 -3.53
C CYS A 38 2.75 -8.26 -3.50
N GLU A 39 2.43 -8.90 -2.38
CA GLU A 39 2.46 -10.37 -2.24
C GLU A 39 1.29 -11.05 -3.00
N HIS A 40 0.13 -10.40 -3.09
CA HIS A 40 -1.10 -11.07 -3.50
C HIS A 40 -1.21 -11.29 -5.02
N TYR A 41 -1.59 -12.52 -5.43
CA TYR A 41 -1.90 -12.88 -6.82
C TYR A 41 -3.30 -12.39 -7.24
N ALA A 42 -3.48 -11.08 -7.37
CA ALA A 42 -4.66 -10.51 -8.03
C ALA A 42 -4.42 -10.37 -9.55
N PRO A 43 -5.45 -10.47 -10.42
CA PRO A 43 -5.28 -10.26 -11.87
C PRO A 43 -4.79 -8.84 -12.19
N THR A 44 -5.21 -7.85 -11.40
CA THR A 44 -4.71 -6.47 -11.39
C THR A 44 -3.76 -6.25 -10.21
N GLU A 45 -2.65 -5.54 -10.41
CA GLU A 45 -1.74 -5.20 -9.30
C GLU A 45 -2.46 -4.23 -8.37
N SER A 46 -2.67 -4.59 -7.10
CA SER A 46 -3.29 -3.67 -6.14
C SER A 46 -2.33 -2.52 -5.90
N VAL A 47 -2.62 -1.37 -6.50
CA VAL A 47 -1.86 -0.16 -6.19
C VAL A 47 -2.20 0.26 -4.77
N PHE A 48 -1.16 0.58 -3.99
CA PHE A 48 -1.35 1.17 -2.69
C PHE A 48 -1.89 2.59 -2.86
N ASP A 49 -3.21 2.75 -2.72
CA ASP A 49 -3.90 4.03 -2.80
C ASP A 49 -4.29 4.53 -1.40
N PRO A 50 -3.49 5.43 -0.79
CA PRO A 50 -3.79 5.94 0.55
C PRO A 50 -4.92 6.96 0.55
N VAL A 51 -5.29 7.54 -0.58
CA VAL A 51 -6.23 8.67 -0.68
C VAL A 51 -7.67 8.35 -0.27
N PRO A 52 -8.31 7.27 -0.76
CA PRO A 52 -9.64 6.91 -0.29
C PRO A 52 -9.68 6.76 1.23
N SER A 53 -8.64 6.15 1.80
CA SER A 53 -8.54 5.93 3.23
C SER A 53 -8.27 7.23 3.99
N LEU A 54 -7.38 8.09 3.51
CA LEU A 54 -7.11 9.41 4.09
C LEU A 54 -8.36 10.29 4.11
N LEU A 55 -9.07 10.40 2.97
CA LEU A 55 -10.31 11.16 2.86
C LEU A 55 -11.38 10.65 3.82
N PHE A 56 -11.52 9.32 3.91
CA PHE A 56 -12.47 8.69 4.81
C PHE A 56 -12.16 8.98 6.29
N TRP A 57 -10.91 8.80 6.72
CA TRP A 57 -10.52 9.04 8.11
C TRP A 57 -10.50 10.52 8.48
N LEU A 58 -10.12 11.40 7.55
CA LEU A 58 -10.18 12.85 7.72
C LEU A 58 -11.64 13.31 7.82
N GLY A 59 -12.52 12.81 6.96
CA GLY A 59 -13.96 13.06 7.04
C GLY A 59 -14.56 12.59 8.38
N THR A 60 -14.15 11.42 8.86
CA THR A 60 -14.55 10.87 10.16
C THR A 60 -14.07 11.76 11.32
N LEU A 61 -12.83 12.27 11.26
CA LEU A 61 -12.29 13.18 12.27
C LEU A 61 -13.08 14.50 12.29
N ILE A 62 -13.34 15.10 11.14
CA ILE A 62 -14.11 16.35 11.03
C ILE A 62 -15.55 16.15 11.54
N LEU A 63 -16.18 15.02 11.20
CA LEU A 63 -17.54 14.70 11.63
C LEU A 63 -17.61 14.49 13.15
N THR A 64 -16.67 13.74 13.72
CA THR A 64 -16.61 13.50 15.18
C THR A 64 -16.29 14.77 15.96
N MET A 65 -15.41 15.63 15.44
CA MET A 65 -15.11 16.93 16.04
C MET A 65 -16.29 17.91 15.92
N GLY A 66 -16.95 17.97 14.76
CA GLY A 66 -18.12 18.82 14.53
C GLY A 66 -19.33 18.42 15.39
N THR A 67 -19.59 17.12 15.53
CA THR A 67 -20.64 16.62 16.43
C THR A 67 -20.30 16.89 17.90
N GLY A 68 -19.04 16.76 18.30
CA GLY A 68 -18.59 17.16 19.64
C GLY A 68 -18.80 18.65 19.90
N LEU A 69 -18.38 19.52 18.99
CA LEU A 69 -18.56 20.98 19.10
C LEU A 69 -20.04 21.37 19.20
N SER A 70 -20.91 20.81 18.37
CA SER A 70 -22.35 21.06 18.42
C SER A 70 -22.96 20.65 19.76
N LEU A 71 -22.59 19.46 20.27
CA LEU A 71 -23.14 18.94 21.53
C LEU A 71 -22.66 19.68 22.79
N TYR A 72 -21.42 20.14 22.84
CA TYR A 72 -20.83 20.72 24.04
C TYR A 72 -20.74 22.24 24.02
N ALA A 73 -20.56 22.86 22.85
CA ALA A 73 -20.39 24.30 22.72
C ALA A 73 -21.65 25.01 22.19
N ASN A 74 -22.71 24.27 21.84
CA ASN A 74 -23.90 24.80 21.15
C ASN A 74 -23.53 25.64 19.91
N VAL A 75 -22.44 25.27 19.24
CA VAL A 75 -22.00 25.91 18.00
C VAL A 75 -22.63 25.15 16.84
N ASP A 76 -23.66 25.74 16.25
CA ASP A 76 -24.30 25.23 15.04
C ASP A 76 -23.46 25.59 13.81
N ALA A 77 -22.27 24.97 13.72
CA ALA A 77 -21.45 25.06 12.54
C ALA A 77 -21.72 23.83 11.65
N PRO A 78 -21.95 24.00 10.33
CA PRO A 78 -22.20 22.89 9.39
C PRO A 78 -20.94 22.04 9.09
N VAL A 79 -19.97 22.02 10.01
CA VAL A 79 -18.69 21.31 9.90
C VAL A 79 -18.91 19.79 9.73
N TYR A 80 -19.97 19.26 10.32
CA TYR A 80 -20.34 17.85 10.16
C TYR A 80 -20.71 17.50 8.70
N LEU A 81 -21.28 18.46 7.93
CA LEU A 81 -21.57 18.26 6.50
C LEU A 81 -20.29 18.16 5.68
N VAL A 82 -19.27 18.96 6.03
CA VAL A 82 -17.95 18.89 5.40
C VAL A 82 -17.30 17.53 5.65
N GLY A 83 -17.38 17.02 6.89
CA GLY A 83 -16.89 15.68 7.24
C GLY A 83 -17.61 14.57 6.46
N ALA A 84 -18.94 14.63 6.38
CA ALA A 84 -19.74 13.68 5.62
C ALA A 84 -19.40 13.71 4.12
N PHE A 85 -19.21 14.89 3.54
CA PHE A 85 -18.81 15.06 2.15
C PHE A 85 -17.47 14.37 1.85
N PHE A 86 -16.46 14.55 2.70
CA PHE A 86 -15.17 13.86 2.56
C PHE A 86 -15.28 12.34 2.67
N MET A 87 -16.11 11.83 3.58
CA MET A 87 -16.36 10.38 3.69
C MET A 87 -17.01 9.80 2.42
N ILE A 88 -18.02 10.49 1.88
CA ILE A 88 -18.74 10.06 0.67
C ILE A 88 -17.76 10.02 -0.51
N ILE A 89 -16.96 11.08 -0.69
CA ILE A 89 -15.96 11.12 -1.77
C ILE A 89 -14.91 10.03 -1.59
N GLY A 90 -14.35 9.87 -0.38
CA GLY A 90 -13.37 8.82 -0.09
C GLY A 90 -13.91 7.42 -0.40
N PHE A 91 -15.15 7.14 0.00
CA PHE A 91 -15.82 5.89 -0.30
C PHE A 91 -16.05 5.69 -1.80
N TRP A 92 -16.49 6.73 -2.50
CA TRP A 92 -16.76 6.68 -3.95
C TRP A 92 -15.50 6.45 -4.78
N ILE A 93 -14.40 7.14 -4.44
CA ILE A 93 -13.10 6.94 -5.07
C ILE A 93 -12.59 5.52 -4.80
N GLY A 94 -12.67 5.05 -3.55
CA GLY A 94 -12.22 3.70 -3.18
C GLY A 94 -13.00 2.58 -3.87
N GLN A 95 -14.31 2.76 -4.10
CA GLN A 95 -15.12 1.84 -4.91
C GLN A 95 -14.63 1.81 -6.36
N ARG A 96 -14.40 2.97 -6.97
CA ARG A 96 -13.98 3.09 -8.37
C ARG A 96 -12.57 2.55 -8.63
N GLU A 97 -11.69 2.63 -7.64
CA GLU A 97 -10.35 2.03 -7.67
C GLU A 97 -10.39 0.51 -7.60
N ARG A 98 -11.27 -0.08 -6.77
CA ARG A 98 -11.48 -1.54 -6.72
C ARG A 98 -11.95 -2.10 -8.05
N GLU A 99 -12.69 -1.32 -8.83
CA GLU A 99 -13.12 -1.68 -10.19
C GLU A 99 -12.01 -1.58 -11.25
N GLY A 100 -10.78 -1.16 -10.86
CA GLY A 100 -9.65 -1.03 -11.78
C GLY A 100 -9.77 0.13 -12.76
N ARG A 101 -10.68 1.09 -12.53
CA ARG A 101 -11.04 2.18 -13.46
C ARG A 101 -10.35 3.51 -13.16
N SER A 102 -9.40 3.55 -12.23
CA SER A 102 -8.83 4.79 -11.70
C SER A 102 -7.41 5.02 -12.19
N LYS A 103 -7.21 6.10 -12.96
CA LYS A 103 -5.89 6.70 -13.27
C LYS A 103 -5.37 7.62 -12.14
N ILE A 104 -6.10 7.73 -11.04
CA ILE A 104 -5.82 8.71 -9.97
C ILE A 104 -4.55 8.30 -9.20
N SER A 105 -4.29 6.99 -9.07
CA SER A 105 -3.04 6.40 -8.54
C SER A 105 -1.77 7.04 -9.13
N ASP A 106 -1.76 7.33 -10.44
CA ASP A 106 -0.55 7.77 -11.15
C ASP A 106 -0.10 9.19 -10.77
N TRP A 107 -1.00 10.00 -10.20
CA TRP A 107 -0.74 11.41 -9.85
C TRP A 107 -0.39 11.60 -8.37
N MET A 108 -0.27 10.50 -7.62
CA MET A 108 -0.27 10.54 -6.16
C MET A 108 1.13 10.43 -5.55
N PRO A 109 1.40 11.12 -4.42
CA PRO A 109 2.67 11.03 -3.73
C PRO A 109 2.81 9.66 -3.06
N VAL A 110 3.40 8.71 -3.80
CA VAL A 110 3.98 7.50 -3.22
C VAL A 110 5.38 7.82 -2.66
N PRO A 111 5.86 7.05 -1.66
CA PRO A 111 7.23 7.20 -1.18
C PRO A 111 8.24 7.08 -2.32
N LEU A 112 9.29 7.90 -2.29
CA LEU A 112 10.33 7.92 -3.33
C LEU A 112 10.96 6.53 -3.55
N TRP A 113 11.18 5.78 -2.46
CA TRP A 113 11.72 4.43 -2.53
C TRP A 113 10.79 3.47 -3.29
N TYR A 114 9.46 3.64 -3.18
CA TYR A 114 8.49 2.78 -3.83
C TYR A 114 8.39 3.11 -5.32
N LYS A 115 8.47 4.39 -5.68
CA LYS A 115 8.57 4.82 -7.08
C LYS A 115 9.83 4.25 -7.74
N ALA A 116 10.99 4.40 -7.09
CA ALA A 116 12.25 3.85 -7.58
C ALA A 116 12.19 2.31 -7.71
N LEU A 117 11.54 1.63 -6.74
CA LEU A 117 11.30 0.19 -6.83
C LEU A 117 10.45 -0.16 -8.06
N LYS A 118 9.31 0.52 -8.26
CA LYS A 118 8.39 0.23 -9.38
C LYS A 118 9.02 0.48 -10.75
N GLU A 119 9.87 1.50 -10.87
CA GLU A 119 10.59 1.84 -12.11
C GLU A 119 11.66 0.81 -12.49
N ARG A 120 12.33 0.22 -11.50
CA ARG A 120 13.45 -0.72 -11.73
C ARG A 120 13.09 -2.20 -11.68
N THR A 121 11.88 -2.55 -11.27
CA THR A 121 11.47 -3.95 -11.08
C THR A 121 10.27 -4.34 -11.91
N THR A 122 10.26 -5.60 -12.32
CA THR A 122 9.09 -6.26 -12.89
C THR A 122 8.10 -6.65 -11.80
N ARG A 123 6.89 -7.04 -12.22
CA ARG A 123 5.83 -7.51 -11.33
C ARG A 123 6.25 -8.75 -10.51
N GLU A 124 6.95 -9.70 -11.15
CA GLU A 124 7.39 -10.93 -10.47
C GLU A 124 8.52 -10.66 -9.48
N GLU A 125 9.44 -9.75 -9.82
CA GLU A 125 10.50 -9.30 -8.90
C GLU A 125 9.92 -8.63 -7.65
N ARG A 126 8.91 -7.74 -7.81
CA ARG A 126 8.23 -7.12 -6.65
C ARG A 126 7.57 -8.13 -5.74
N ARG A 127 6.97 -9.19 -6.29
CA ARG A 127 6.38 -10.29 -5.52
C ARG A 127 7.43 -11.07 -4.75
N HIS A 128 8.54 -11.40 -5.40
CA HIS A 128 9.64 -12.10 -4.74
C HIS A 128 10.23 -11.26 -3.60
N ILE A 129 10.45 -9.96 -3.83
CA ILE A 129 10.89 -9.01 -2.82
C ILE A 129 9.89 -8.94 -1.66
N ALA A 130 8.59 -8.88 -1.93
CA ALA A 130 7.55 -8.87 -0.91
C ALA A 130 7.56 -10.15 -0.05
N TYR A 131 7.68 -11.31 -0.69
CA TYR A 131 7.78 -12.60 -0.01
C TYR A 131 9.03 -12.69 0.88
N MET A 132 10.19 -12.30 0.33
CA MET A 132 11.45 -12.29 1.08
C MET A 132 11.41 -11.29 2.24
N TRP A 133 10.77 -10.14 2.06
CA TRP A 133 10.58 -9.15 3.11
C TRP A 133 9.80 -9.70 4.30
N LEU A 134 8.78 -10.51 4.05
CA LEU A 134 7.97 -11.12 5.11
C LEU A 134 8.73 -12.15 5.94
N ASN A 135 9.72 -12.81 5.31
CA ASN A 135 10.58 -13.78 5.97
C ASN A 135 11.76 -13.15 6.73
N LEU A 136 11.97 -11.84 6.63
CA LEU A 136 13.04 -11.16 7.36
C LEU A 136 12.75 -11.08 8.87
N PRO A 137 13.78 -11.25 9.72
CA PRO A 137 13.70 -10.95 11.15
C PRO A 137 13.27 -9.50 11.40
N ASP A 138 12.53 -9.27 12.49
CA ASP A 138 12.00 -7.94 12.84
C ASP A 138 13.10 -6.88 12.97
N GLY A 139 14.27 -7.24 13.51
CA GLY A 139 15.42 -6.34 13.65
C GLY A 139 15.95 -5.85 12.30
N THR A 140 16.06 -6.74 11.32
CA THR A 140 16.52 -6.39 9.97
C THR A 140 15.48 -5.51 9.25
N ARG A 141 14.19 -5.82 9.42
CA ARG A 141 13.10 -4.98 8.89
C ARG A 141 13.13 -3.58 9.49
N ALA A 142 13.39 -3.43 10.78
CA ALA A 142 13.52 -2.13 11.44
C ALA A 142 14.68 -1.32 10.84
N HIS A 143 15.85 -1.96 10.66
CA HIS A 143 17.01 -1.30 10.04
C HIS A 143 16.70 -0.82 8.61
N PHE A 144 16.09 -1.66 7.78
CA PHE A 144 15.70 -1.28 6.42
C PHE A 144 14.57 -0.25 6.36
N ASN A 145 13.67 -0.23 7.35
CA ASN A 145 12.65 0.80 7.46
C ASN A 145 13.26 2.19 7.70
N ASP A 146 14.31 2.27 8.52
CA ASP A 146 15.00 3.53 8.86
C ASP A 146 16.02 3.97 7.81
N ASN A 147 16.64 3.04 7.05
CA ASN A 147 17.66 3.35 6.05
C ASN A 147 17.24 2.93 4.64
N ASP A 148 16.82 3.91 3.83
CA ASP A 148 16.41 3.72 2.44
C ASP A 148 17.54 3.20 1.54
N ALA A 149 18.79 3.60 1.78
CA ALA A 149 19.93 3.13 1.00
C ALA A 149 20.22 1.65 1.26
N ALA A 150 20.17 1.22 2.53
CA ALA A 150 20.32 -0.19 2.91
C ALA A 150 19.18 -1.03 2.33
N PHE A 151 17.94 -0.52 2.36
CA PHE A 151 16.81 -1.15 1.70
C PHE A 151 17.03 -1.29 0.18
N ALA A 152 17.52 -0.23 -0.48
CA ALA A 152 17.80 -0.25 -1.91
C ALA A 152 18.85 -1.31 -2.27
N SER A 153 19.97 -1.38 -1.53
CA SER A 153 20.99 -2.41 -1.75
C SER A 153 20.47 -3.83 -1.52
N TRP A 154 19.63 -4.03 -0.49
CA TRP A 154 18.99 -5.33 -0.27
C TRP A 154 18.07 -5.72 -1.43
N VAL A 155 17.28 -4.78 -1.94
CA VAL A 155 16.45 -5.01 -3.13
C VAL A 155 17.31 -5.38 -4.33
N ASP A 156 18.41 -4.67 -4.58
CA ASP A 156 19.28 -4.95 -5.74
C ASP A 156 19.86 -6.37 -5.67
N LEU A 157 20.23 -6.84 -4.46
CA LEU A 157 20.63 -8.23 -4.23
C LEU A 157 19.50 -9.22 -4.54
N MET A 158 18.26 -8.91 -4.15
CA MET A 158 17.10 -9.75 -4.46
C MET A 158 16.85 -9.82 -5.95
N ILE A 159 16.91 -8.69 -6.66
CA ILE A 159 16.75 -8.62 -8.13
C ILE A 159 17.80 -9.51 -8.81
N MET A 160 19.07 -9.42 -8.41
CA MET A 160 20.14 -10.28 -8.94
C MET A 160 19.86 -11.77 -8.71
N SER A 161 19.28 -12.13 -7.57
CA SER A 161 18.93 -13.54 -7.28
C SER A 161 17.75 -14.06 -8.11
N THR A 162 16.78 -13.19 -8.44
CA THR A 162 15.62 -13.57 -9.27
C THR A 162 15.95 -13.78 -10.73
N VAL A 163 16.92 -13.03 -11.29
CA VAL A 163 17.34 -13.19 -12.70
C VAL A 163 17.85 -14.60 -12.98
N GLN A 164 18.49 -15.26 -12.00
CA GLN A 164 18.92 -16.66 -12.14
C GLN A 164 17.74 -17.65 -12.25
N GLN A 165 16.59 -17.35 -11.66
CA GLN A 165 15.41 -18.22 -11.71
C GLN A 165 14.63 -18.08 -13.02
N THR A 166 14.56 -16.88 -13.60
CA THR A 166 13.88 -16.66 -14.88
C THR A 166 14.65 -17.20 -16.09
N VAL A 167 15.97 -17.35 -15.99
CA VAL A 167 16.80 -17.94 -17.05
C VAL A 167 16.82 -19.47 -16.98
N TYR A 168 16.62 -20.07 -15.80
CA TYR A 168 16.48 -21.51 -15.62
C TYR A 168 15.00 -21.92 -15.60
N ASP A 169 14.37 -21.92 -16.77
CA ASP A 169 13.06 -22.53 -16.95
C ASP A 169 13.25 -23.96 -17.51
N PRO A 170 13.11 -25.02 -16.70
CA PRO A 170 13.30 -26.40 -17.15
C PRO A 170 12.31 -26.80 -18.25
N ILE A 171 11.21 -26.05 -18.44
CA ILE A 171 10.23 -26.26 -19.49
C ILE A 171 10.76 -25.74 -20.85
N LEU A 172 11.43 -24.57 -20.84
CA LEU A 172 12.12 -24.04 -22.02
C LEU A 172 13.34 -24.87 -22.39
N GLU A 173 14.09 -25.37 -21.41
CA GLU A 173 15.21 -26.29 -21.68
C GLU A 173 14.70 -27.60 -22.28
N ARG A 174 13.66 -28.22 -21.70
CA ARG A 174 13.08 -29.47 -22.21
C ARG A 174 12.51 -29.30 -23.62
N SER A 175 11.85 -28.18 -23.93
CA SER A 175 11.34 -27.92 -25.30
C SER A 175 12.46 -27.68 -26.31
N SER A 176 13.53 -26.96 -25.92
CA SER A 176 14.71 -26.76 -26.78
C SER A 176 15.50 -28.04 -27.04
N GLN A 177 15.58 -28.94 -26.05
CA GLN A 177 16.18 -30.27 -26.21
C GLN A 177 15.35 -31.14 -27.15
N VAL A 178 14.02 -31.19 -26.98
CA VAL A 178 13.12 -31.96 -27.87
C VAL A 178 13.24 -31.50 -29.33
N SER A 179 13.35 -30.20 -29.57
CA SER A 179 13.52 -29.65 -30.92
C SER A 179 14.86 -30.05 -31.57
N ARG A 180 15.96 -30.09 -30.78
CA ARG A 180 17.28 -30.57 -31.22
C ARG A 180 17.30 -32.06 -31.56
N TYR A 181 16.54 -32.90 -30.86
CA TYR A 181 16.44 -34.33 -31.18
C TYR A 181 15.61 -34.62 -32.44
N GLN A 182 14.68 -33.74 -32.82
CA GLN A 182 13.89 -33.89 -34.04
C GLN A 182 14.62 -33.44 -35.30
N THR A 183 15.53 -32.47 -35.20
CA THR A 183 16.31 -31.95 -36.34
C THR A 183 17.53 -32.79 -36.71
N GLY A 184 17.98 -33.72 -35.86
CA GLY A 184 19.07 -34.66 -36.15
C GLY A 184 18.64 -36.00 -36.76
N ARG A 185 17.37 -36.14 -37.17
CA ARG A 185 16.77 -37.39 -37.67
C ARG A 185 16.26 -37.35 -39.11
N SER A 186 16.62 -36.31 -39.88
CA SER A 186 16.38 -36.24 -41.33
C SER A 186 17.53 -36.85 -42.12
#